data_AF-A0AAD6GU65-F1
#
_entry.id   AF-A0AAD6GU65-F1
#
_cell.length_a   1.000
_cell.length_b   1.000
_cell.length_c   1.000
_cell.angle_alpha   90.00
_cell.angle_beta   90.00
_cell.angle_gamma   90.00
#
_symmetry.space_group_name_H-M   'P 1'
#
loop_
_entity.id
_entity.type
_entity.pdbx_description
1 polymer ?
#
loop_
_entity_poly.entity_id
_entity_poly.type
_entity_poly.pdbx_seq_one_letter_code
_entity_poly.pdbx_strand_id
1 'polypeptide(L)'
;MLFIPESPRWLLQHKKTEDARKALRWLRPDEETVEKEMEDIENAIKLERDLASGVSVWDMFANPIDRRRTILSVAAVSTQAASGSMYMIEKPSSNLDYSWEAYKTYFFEMANVGNAFENSCIVTAIGVVAIMINMSIITRIGKRKLFLAAGLLVCGFSQLIIAVVYTVHLGTSSTGKSIVGLSIIFNFAYNGMISTYAWVSGGELPSQRLRSYTFGLAAAIGFLGAWLCTFTAPYFINPDSLNWGPRYGYIWFPSCLVAAAFIYFFLPEVKGRTLEEIDEMFEQRLPARKFETYKCVGPAALEATLKKGKLEEKVYRRHSSDSQKATSENVEEKS
;
A
#
# COMPACT_ATOMS: atom_id res chain seq x y z
N MET A 1 -7.18 -26.87 -5.48
CA MET A 1 -8.60 -26.53 -5.19
C MET A 1 -9.54 -27.74 -5.14
N LEU A 2 -9.17 -28.92 -5.68
CA LEU A 2 -10.02 -30.13 -5.64
C LEU A 2 -10.22 -30.78 -4.25
N PHE A 3 -9.42 -30.43 -3.24
CA PHE A 3 -9.43 -31.08 -1.91
C PHE A 3 -9.61 -30.11 -0.73
N ILE A 4 -9.92 -28.84 -0.98
CA ILE A 4 -10.08 -27.83 0.06
C ILE A 4 -11.55 -27.42 0.07
N PRO A 5 -12.25 -27.51 1.22
CA PRO A 5 -13.63 -27.03 1.30
C PRO A 5 -13.69 -25.53 0.98
N GLU A 6 -14.77 -25.13 0.32
CA GLU A 6 -15.02 -23.71 0.00
C GLU A 6 -15.07 -22.87 1.29
N SER A 7 -14.72 -21.57 1.19
CA SER A 7 -14.66 -20.70 2.36
C SER A 7 -16.00 -20.72 3.14
N PRO A 8 -16.00 -21.08 4.44
CA PRO A 8 -17.23 -21.09 5.25
C PRO A 8 -17.95 -19.74 5.24
N ARG A 9 -17.18 -18.65 5.19
CA ARG A 9 -17.68 -17.28 5.10
C ARG A 9 -18.42 -17.00 3.79
N TRP A 10 -17.89 -17.49 2.66
CA TRP A 10 -18.55 -17.35 1.36
C TRP A 10 -19.87 -18.13 1.31
N LEU A 11 -19.86 -19.35 1.88
CA LEU A 11 -21.05 -20.20 1.98
C LEU A 11 -22.14 -19.53 2.85
N LEU A 12 -21.78 -18.95 3.99
CA LEU A 12 -22.72 -18.19 4.84
C LEU A 12 -23.25 -16.92 4.12
N GLN A 13 -22.40 -16.20 3.37
CA GLN A 13 -22.86 -15.05 2.57
C GLN A 13 -23.91 -15.44 1.52
N HIS A 14 -23.77 -16.63 0.92
CA HIS A 14 -24.70 -17.21 -0.06
C HIS A 14 -25.86 -17.99 0.57
N LYS A 15 -26.07 -17.86 1.89
CA LYS A 15 -27.13 -18.55 2.65
C LYS A 15 -27.04 -20.09 2.61
N LYS A 16 -25.85 -20.65 2.39
CA LYS A 16 -25.57 -22.09 2.45
C LYS A 16 -24.99 -22.48 3.82
N THR A 17 -25.82 -22.39 4.86
CA THR A 17 -25.42 -22.62 6.26
C THR A 17 -24.92 -24.05 6.53
N GLU A 18 -25.58 -25.06 5.98
CA GLU A 18 -25.20 -26.46 6.19
C GLU A 18 -23.86 -26.82 5.53
N ASP A 19 -23.59 -26.28 4.34
CA ASP A 19 -22.31 -26.47 3.67
C ASP A 19 -21.19 -25.72 4.42
N ALA A 20 -21.49 -24.54 4.96
CA ALA A 20 -20.55 -23.77 5.78
C ALA A 20 -20.17 -24.52 7.06
N ARG A 21 -21.14 -25.15 7.74
CA ARG A 21 -20.92 -25.99 8.92
C ARG A 21 -20.02 -27.19 8.57
N LYS A 22 -20.25 -27.86 7.43
CA LYS A 22 -19.38 -28.96 6.96
C LYS A 22 -17.96 -28.50 6.67
N ALA A 23 -17.80 -27.32 6.05
CA ALA A 23 -16.50 -26.74 5.77
C ALA A 23 -15.75 -26.36 7.07
N LEU A 24 -16.44 -25.76 8.04
CA LEU A 24 -15.89 -25.43 9.36
C LEU A 24 -15.50 -26.67 10.16
N ARG A 25 -16.32 -27.73 10.12
CA ARG A 25 -16.01 -29.02 10.76
C ARG A 25 -14.81 -29.72 10.14
N TRP A 26 -14.51 -29.47 8.86
CA TRP A 26 -13.27 -29.94 8.25
C TRP A 26 -12.05 -29.12 8.74
N LEU A 27 -12.24 -27.83 9.01
CA LEU A 27 -11.20 -26.90 9.49
C LEU A 27 -10.95 -26.95 11.01
N ARG A 28 -11.91 -27.44 11.79
CA ARG A 28 -11.89 -27.46 13.26
C ARG A 28 -12.33 -28.83 13.78
N PRO A 29 -11.55 -29.44 14.70
CA PRO A 29 -11.88 -30.76 15.24
C PRO A 29 -13.00 -30.75 16.28
N ASP A 30 -13.36 -29.59 16.85
CA ASP A 30 -14.32 -29.45 17.96
C ASP A 30 -15.63 -28.78 17.52
N GLU A 31 -16.76 -29.36 17.92
CA GLU A 31 -18.10 -28.95 17.47
C GLU A 31 -18.63 -27.70 18.18
N GLU A 32 -18.23 -27.49 19.43
CA GLU A 32 -18.57 -26.27 20.19
C GLU A 32 -17.85 -25.04 19.59
N THR A 33 -16.60 -25.23 19.17
CA THR A 33 -15.83 -24.21 18.45
C THR A 33 -16.45 -23.87 17.08
N VAL A 34 -17.03 -24.84 16.37
CA VAL A 34 -17.66 -24.63 15.06
C VAL A 34 -18.89 -23.74 15.15
N GLU A 35 -19.78 -23.98 16.11
CA GLU A 35 -20.99 -23.15 16.26
C GLU A 35 -20.67 -21.73 16.71
N LYS A 36 -19.69 -21.58 17.60
CA LYS A 36 -19.22 -20.25 17.99
C LYS A 36 -18.59 -19.48 16.82
N GLU A 37 -17.74 -20.13 16.02
CA GLU A 37 -17.18 -19.51 14.81
C GLU A 37 -18.26 -19.23 13.75
N MET A 38 -19.29 -20.06 13.61
CA MET A 38 -20.45 -19.79 12.74
C MET A 38 -21.16 -18.49 13.15
N GLU A 39 -21.46 -18.35 14.44
CA GLU A 39 -22.13 -17.16 14.98
C GLU A 39 -21.28 -15.90 14.80
N ASP A 40 -19.97 -15.99 15.08
CA ASP A 40 -19.03 -14.89 14.87
C ASP A 40 -18.98 -14.46 13.39
N ILE A 41 -18.96 -15.41 12.45
CA ILE A 41 -18.96 -15.13 11.01
C ILE A 41 -20.29 -14.54 10.57
N GLU A 42 -21.43 -15.04 11.05
CA GLU A 42 -22.74 -14.47 10.73
C GLU A 42 -22.89 -13.03 11.25
N ASN A 43 -22.44 -12.78 12.48
CA ASN A 43 -22.43 -11.45 13.07
C ASN A 43 -21.52 -10.49 12.27
N ALA A 44 -20.34 -10.96 11.86
CA ALA A 44 -19.46 -10.19 10.98
C ALA A 44 -20.09 -9.89 9.61
N ILE A 45 -20.79 -10.86 8.99
CA ILE A 45 -21.48 -10.65 7.70
C ILE A 45 -22.64 -9.67 7.85
N LYS A 46 -23.41 -9.74 8.95
CA LYS A 46 -24.50 -8.78 9.23
C LYS A 46 -23.93 -7.37 9.40
N LEU A 47 -22.90 -7.22 10.23
CA LEU A 47 -22.22 -5.94 10.46
C LEU A 47 -21.63 -5.37 9.15
N GLU A 48 -21.04 -6.22 8.30
CA GLU A 48 -20.57 -5.81 6.98
C GLU A 48 -21.70 -5.39 6.03
N ARG A 49 -22.82 -6.11 6.02
CA ARG A 49 -24.00 -5.73 5.22
C ARG A 49 -24.59 -4.41 5.68
N ASP A 50 -24.69 -4.20 6.99
CA ASP A 50 -25.22 -2.98 7.58
C ASP A 50 -24.29 -1.80 7.26
N LEU A 51 -22.98 -1.99 7.39
CA LEU A 51 -21.98 -0.99 6.98
C LEU A 51 -22.02 -0.74 5.47
N ALA A 52 -22.16 -1.77 4.63
CA ALA A 52 -22.18 -1.64 3.17
C ALA A 52 -23.50 -1.07 2.63
N SER A 53 -24.60 -1.19 3.37
CA SER A 53 -25.91 -0.66 2.96
C SER A 53 -25.85 0.87 2.85
N GLY A 54 -26.08 1.39 1.64
CA GLY A 54 -26.04 2.83 1.36
C GLY A 54 -24.66 3.42 1.07
N VAL A 55 -23.63 2.58 0.86
CA VAL A 55 -22.28 3.05 0.50
C VAL A 55 -22.17 3.25 -1.00
N SER A 56 -21.95 4.48 -1.43
CA SER A 56 -21.62 4.80 -2.81
C SER A 56 -20.11 4.84 -3.00
N VAL A 57 -19.60 4.48 -4.19
CA VAL A 57 -18.18 4.64 -4.55
C VAL A 57 -17.73 6.10 -4.38
N TRP A 58 -18.66 7.04 -4.56
CA TRP A 58 -18.43 8.48 -4.38
C TRP A 58 -18.22 8.89 -2.92
N ASP A 59 -18.65 8.08 -1.94
CA ASP A 59 -18.49 8.38 -0.52
C ASP A 59 -17.01 8.42 -0.11
N MET A 60 -16.15 7.73 -0.86
CA MET A 60 -14.70 7.79 -0.71
C MET A 60 -14.13 9.21 -0.88
N PHE A 61 -14.75 10.03 -1.73
CA PHE A 61 -14.30 11.38 -2.03
C PHE A 61 -15.14 12.46 -1.35
N ALA A 62 -16.40 12.13 -0.99
CA ALA A 62 -17.32 13.05 -0.35
C ALA A 62 -16.90 13.38 1.08
N ASN A 63 -16.48 12.39 1.87
CA ASN A 63 -16.05 12.60 3.24
C ASN A 63 -14.58 13.02 3.30
N PRO A 64 -14.22 14.09 4.02
CA PRO A 64 -12.83 14.56 4.10
C PRO A 64 -11.90 13.57 4.82
N ILE A 65 -12.44 12.73 5.70
CA ILE A 65 -11.69 11.68 6.43
C ILE A 65 -11.41 10.50 5.49
N ASP A 66 -12.46 9.99 4.83
CA ASP A 66 -12.35 8.88 3.89
C ASP A 66 -11.45 9.25 2.71
N ARG A 67 -11.57 10.48 2.18
CA ARG A 67 -10.69 11.00 1.12
C ARG A 67 -9.23 10.97 1.52
N ARG A 68 -8.90 11.36 2.76
CA ARG A 68 -7.53 11.28 3.27
C ARG A 68 -7.06 9.83 3.37
N ARG A 69 -7.89 8.91 3.84
CA ARG A 69 -7.58 7.48 3.89
C ARG A 69 -7.33 6.92 2.48
N THR A 70 -8.19 7.25 1.53
CA THR A 70 -8.06 6.85 0.12
C THR A 70 -6.78 7.36 -0.51
N ILE A 71 -6.44 8.65 -0.35
CA ILE A 71 -5.19 9.21 -0.90
C ILE A 71 -3.97 8.52 -0.30
N LEU A 72 -3.98 8.23 1.01
CA LEU A 72 -2.88 7.53 1.66
C LEU A 72 -2.75 6.08 1.18
N SER A 73 -3.85 5.35 1.00
CA SER A 73 -3.85 4.00 0.44
C SER A 73 -3.34 3.98 -1.00
N VAL A 74 -3.81 4.91 -1.85
CA VAL A 74 -3.35 5.04 -3.24
C VAL A 74 -1.84 5.33 -3.25
N ALA A 75 -1.38 6.32 -2.49
CA ALA A 75 0.04 6.67 -2.45
C ALA A 75 0.93 5.54 -1.91
N ALA A 76 0.45 4.78 -0.91
CA ALA A 76 1.17 3.62 -0.39
C ALA A 76 1.34 2.54 -1.47
N VAL A 77 0.30 2.21 -2.24
CA VAL A 77 0.39 1.22 -3.32
C VAL A 77 1.19 1.75 -4.52
N SER A 78 1.00 3.02 -4.88
CA SER A 78 1.76 3.68 -5.97
C SER A 78 3.26 3.80 -5.70
N THR A 79 3.69 3.65 -4.44
CA THR A 79 5.11 3.56 -4.07
C THR A 79 5.83 2.42 -4.80
N GLN A 80 5.09 1.35 -5.13
CA GLN A 80 5.61 0.24 -5.94
C GLN A 80 6.02 0.72 -7.35
N ALA A 81 5.12 1.41 -8.05
CA ALA A 81 5.41 1.95 -9.37
C ALA A 81 6.49 3.05 -9.31
N ALA A 82 6.43 3.92 -8.29
CA ALA A 82 7.40 4.99 -8.08
C ALA A 82 8.85 4.52 -7.88
N SER A 83 9.04 3.28 -7.42
CA SER A 83 10.37 2.66 -7.25
C SER A 83 11.04 2.23 -8.56
N GLY A 84 10.31 2.22 -9.68
CA GLY A 84 10.83 1.77 -10.97
C GLY A 84 11.14 0.27 -11.02
N SER A 85 10.63 -0.52 -10.06
CA SER A 85 10.85 -1.96 -10.00
C SER A 85 10.34 -2.68 -11.25
N MET A 86 9.23 -2.21 -11.82
CA MET A 86 8.59 -2.80 -13.01
C MET A 86 9.49 -2.74 -14.24
N TYR A 87 10.29 -1.67 -14.39
CA TYR A 87 11.30 -1.58 -15.44
C TYR A 87 12.38 -2.65 -15.31
N MET A 88 12.72 -3.13 -14.12
CA MET A 88 13.70 -4.20 -13.97
C MET A 88 13.09 -5.59 -14.04
N ILE A 89 11.77 -5.72 -13.98
CA ILE A 89 11.08 -7.01 -13.87
C ILE A 89 10.55 -7.50 -15.22
N GLU A 90 10.32 -6.62 -16.22
CA GLU A 90 9.54 -7.02 -17.41
C GLU A 90 10.10 -6.48 -18.72
N LYS A 91 10.61 -7.39 -19.56
CA LYS A 91 10.89 -7.25 -20.99
C LYS A 91 10.06 -8.32 -21.73
N PRO A 92 9.38 -7.97 -22.83
CA PRO A 92 8.90 -8.97 -23.79
C PRO A 92 10.12 -9.61 -24.46
N SER A 93 10.28 -10.93 -24.37
CA SER A 93 11.34 -11.63 -25.12
C SER A 93 11.15 -11.38 -26.63
N SER A 94 12.22 -11.01 -27.32
CA SER A 94 12.22 -10.76 -28.76
C SER A 94 12.29 -12.04 -29.60
N ASN A 95 12.38 -13.20 -28.93
CA ASN A 95 12.33 -14.52 -29.55
C ASN A 95 10.99 -15.18 -29.18
N LEU A 96 10.53 -16.10 -30.02
CA LEU A 96 9.20 -16.73 -30.13
C LEU A 96 8.64 -17.42 -28.86
N ASP A 97 9.20 -17.17 -27.68
CA ASP A 97 8.71 -17.66 -26.41
C ASP A 97 7.91 -16.57 -25.69
N TYR A 98 6.64 -16.85 -25.41
CA TYR A 98 5.76 -16.03 -24.56
C TYR A 98 6.20 -16.09 -23.08
N SER A 99 7.48 -15.80 -22.81
CA SER A 99 8.08 -15.73 -21.48
C SER A 99 8.40 -14.27 -21.14
N TRP A 100 7.98 -13.86 -19.96
CA TRP A 100 8.25 -12.53 -19.39
C TRP A 100 9.67 -12.56 -18.83
N GLU A 101 10.65 -12.11 -19.61
CA GLU A 101 12.04 -12.02 -19.16
C GLU A 101 12.25 -10.69 -18.45
N ALA A 102 12.93 -10.68 -17.31
CA ALA A 102 13.22 -9.42 -16.63
C ALA A 102 14.22 -8.58 -17.42
N TYR A 103 14.03 -7.27 -17.58
CA TYR A 103 15.07 -6.35 -18.10
C TYR A 103 16.44 -6.50 -17.40
N LYS A 104 16.45 -7.03 -16.17
CA LYS A 104 17.66 -7.51 -15.49
C LYS A 104 18.53 -8.42 -16.37
N THR A 105 17.96 -9.39 -17.09
CA THR A 105 18.73 -10.29 -17.98
C THR A 105 19.33 -9.51 -19.13
N TYR A 106 18.59 -8.59 -19.75
CA TYR A 106 19.12 -7.71 -20.80
C TYR A 106 20.29 -6.86 -20.30
N PHE A 107 20.20 -6.27 -19.10
CA PHE A 107 21.34 -5.53 -18.53
C PHE A 107 22.51 -6.42 -18.17
N PHE A 108 22.27 -7.67 -17.78
CA PHE A 108 23.33 -8.65 -17.48
C PHE A 108 24.01 -9.18 -18.75
N GLU A 109 23.25 -9.37 -19.83
CA GLU A 109 23.78 -9.67 -21.16
C GLU A 109 24.61 -8.50 -21.69
N MET A 110 24.08 -7.28 -21.59
CA MET A 110 24.76 -6.06 -22.02
C MET A 110 26.01 -5.77 -21.18
N ALA A 111 26.03 -6.22 -19.91
CA ALA A 111 27.19 -6.16 -19.02
C ALA A 111 28.27 -7.21 -19.34
N ASN A 112 27.95 -8.23 -20.14
CA ASN A 112 28.83 -9.34 -20.52
C ASN A 112 29.47 -10.06 -19.30
N VAL A 113 28.71 -10.23 -18.21
CA VAL A 113 29.16 -10.89 -16.98
C VAL A 113 28.42 -12.21 -16.79
N GLY A 114 29.03 -13.31 -17.23
CA GLY A 114 28.50 -14.66 -17.03
C GLY A 114 27.20 -14.95 -17.79
N ASN A 115 26.49 -16.01 -17.41
CA ASN A 115 25.20 -16.36 -18.00
C ASN A 115 24.09 -15.52 -17.35
N ALA A 116 23.36 -14.76 -18.16
CA ALA A 116 22.31 -13.85 -17.68
C ALA A 116 21.16 -14.58 -16.98
N PHE A 117 20.87 -15.82 -17.39
CA PHE A 117 19.85 -16.66 -16.76
C PHE A 117 20.24 -17.03 -15.32
N GLU A 118 21.47 -17.50 -15.09
CA GLU A 118 21.97 -17.86 -13.77
C GLU A 118 21.96 -16.66 -12.81
N ASN A 119 22.41 -15.49 -13.29
CA ASN A 119 22.36 -14.26 -12.51
C ASN A 119 20.92 -13.85 -12.15
N SER A 120 19.95 -14.05 -13.04
CA SER A 120 18.53 -13.81 -12.77
C SER A 120 17.98 -14.74 -11.68
N CYS A 121 18.35 -16.03 -11.71
CA CYS A 121 18.00 -16.99 -10.68
C CYS A 121 18.59 -16.59 -9.32
N ILE A 122 19.87 -16.18 -9.28
CA ILE A 122 20.53 -15.72 -8.05
C ILE A 122 19.82 -14.50 -7.46
N VAL A 123 19.53 -13.49 -8.28
CA VAL A 123 18.82 -12.27 -7.84
C VAL A 123 17.44 -12.62 -7.28
N THR A 124 16.72 -13.54 -7.92
CA THR A 124 15.40 -14.00 -7.46
C THR A 124 15.49 -14.74 -6.12
N ALA A 125 16.46 -15.65 -5.97
CA ALA A 125 16.69 -16.36 -4.71
C ALA A 125 17.03 -15.41 -3.56
N ILE A 126 17.88 -14.41 -3.81
CA ILE A 126 18.20 -13.36 -2.83
C ILE A 126 16.95 -12.56 -2.47
N GLY A 127 16.07 -12.26 -3.43
CA GLY A 127 14.79 -11.61 -3.18
C GLY A 127 13.90 -12.40 -2.21
N VAL A 128 13.83 -13.74 -2.35
CA VAL A 128 13.08 -14.61 -1.43
C VAL A 128 13.68 -14.56 -0.03
N VAL A 129 15.00 -14.71 0.10
CA VAL A 129 15.69 -14.62 1.39
C VAL A 129 15.49 -13.25 2.04
N ALA A 130 15.53 -12.17 1.26
CA ALA A 130 15.27 -10.82 1.71
C ALA A 130 13.88 -10.67 2.34
N ILE A 131 12.86 -11.27 1.72
CA ILE A 131 11.49 -11.26 2.26
C ILE A 131 11.42 -12.01 3.59
N MET A 132 12.04 -13.20 3.69
CA MET A 132 12.05 -14.00 4.91
C MET A 132 12.74 -13.29 6.09
N ILE A 133 13.88 -12.65 5.83
CA ILE A 133 14.62 -11.88 6.84
C ILE A 133 13.78 -10.69 7.31
N ASN A 134 13.21 -9.91 6.38
CA ASN A 134 12.42 -8.73 6.72
C ASN A 134 11.15 -9.07 7.50
N MET A 135 10.49 -10.19 7.18
CA MET A 135 9.35 -10.69 7.94
C MET A 135 9.70 -10.92 9.43
N SER A 136 10.92 -11.38 9.71
CA SER A 136 11.39 -11.61 11.08
C SER A 136 11.79 -10.32 11.81
N ILE A 137 12.35 -9.35 11.08
CA ILE A 137 12.79 -8.06 11.67
C ILE A 137 11.60 -7.17 12.02
N ILE A 138 10.59 -7.11 11.15
CA ILE A 138 9.45 -6.21 11.37
C ILE A 138 8.59 -6.65 12.54
N THR A 139 8.37 -7.94 12.73
CA THR A 139 7.55 -8.44 13.85
C THR A 139 8.13 -8.02 15.21
N ARG A 140 9.45 -7.82 15.30
CA ARG A 140 10.11 -7.47 16.56
C ARG A 140 10.41 -5.97 16.73
N ILE A 141 10.97 -5.27 15.72
CA ILE A 141 11.64 -3.97 15.97
C ILE A 141 11.29 -2.87 14.95
N GLY A 142 10.85 -3.20 13.73
CA GLY A 142 10.74 -2.17 12.68
C GLY A 142 9.47 -1.30 12.71
N LYS A 143 9.64 0.01 12.48
CA LYS A 143 8.53 0.95 12.14
C LYS A 143 8.29 0.90 10.63
N ARG A 144 7.08 0.55 10.19
CA ARG A 144 6.73 0.31 8.77
C ARG A 144 7.01 1.53 7.91
N LYS A 145 6.69 2.72 8.44
CA LYS A 145 6.97 3.99 7.79
C LYS A 145 8.46 4.22 7.49
N LEU A 146 9.33 3.90 8.45
CA LEU A 146 10.78 4.08 8.30
C LEU A 146 11.37 3.05 7.35
N PHE A 147 10.86 1.81 7.37
CA PHE A 147 11.28 0.77 6.43
C PHE A 147 10.91 1.12 4.98
N LEU A 148 9.69 1.60 4.74
CA LEU A 148 9.27 2.06 3.41
C LEU A 148 10.12 3.22 2.90
N ALA A 149 10.35 4.25 3.74
CA ALA A 149 11.16 5.40 3.37
C ALA A 149 12.63 5.02 3.12
N ALA A 150 13.22 4.19 3.98
CA ALA A 150 14.59 3.71 3.82
C ALA A 150 14.74 2.83 2.56
N GLY A 151 13.77 1.93 2.30
CA GLY A 151 13.74 1.11 1.10
C GLY A 151 13.73 1.97 -0.17
N LEU A 152 12.88 3.01 -0.22
CA LEU A 152 12.82 3.94 -1.35
C LEU A 152 14.13 4.70 -1.55
N LEU A 153 14.78 5.14 -0.48
CA LEU A 153 16.08 5.81 -0.58
C LEU A 153 17.15 4.86 -1.11
N VAL A 154 17.24 3.63 -0.60
CA VAL A 154 18.20 2.62 -1.09
C VAL A 154 17.96 2.28 -2.56
N CYS A 155 16.69 2.12 -2.96
CA CYS A 155 16.30 1.89 -4.35
C CYS A 155 16.66 3.09 -5.24
N GLY A 156 16.36 4.32 -4.82
CA GLY A 156 16.68 5.52 -5.57
C GLY A 156 18.19 5.71 -5.74
N PHE A 157 18.97 5.62 -4.65
CA PHE A 157 20.42 5.77 -4.71
C PHE A 157 21.09 4.67 -5.53
N SER A 158 20.64 3.42 -5.42
CA SER A 158 21.19 2.33 -6.26
C SER A 158 20.93 2.57 -7.74
N GLN A 159 19.75 3.05 -8.13
CA GLN A 159 19.44 3.44 -9.52
C GLN A 159 20.26 4.64 -10.00
N LEU A 160 20.48 5.64 -9.16
CA LEU A 160 21.34 6.78 -9.48
C LEU A 160 22.78 6.34 -9.73
N ILE A 161 23.33 5.49 -8.85
CA ILE A 161 24.70 4.98 -8.99
C ILE A 161 24.83 4.12 -10.26
N ILE A 162 23.84 3.27 -10.58
CA ILE A 162 23.81 2.51 -11.84
C ILE A 162 23.85 3.45 -13.05
N ALA A 163 23.03 4.50 -13.05
CA ALA A 163 22.97 5.46 -14.14
C ALA A 163 24.29 6.24 -14.32
N VAL A 164 24.91 6.67 -13.22
CA VAL A 164 26.19 7.40 -13.23
C VAL A 164 27.34 6.50 -13.69
N VAL A 165 27.45 5.29 -13.15
CA VAL A 165 28.49 4.32 -13.52
C VAL A 165 28.42 3.98 -15.01
N TYR A 166 27.20 3.84 -15.55
CA TYR A 166 27.00 3.63 -16.97
C TYR A 166 27.39 4.84 -17.84
N THR A 167 27.20 6.08 -17.35
CA THR A 167 27.61 7.28 -18.10
C THR A 167 29.12 7.52 -18.13
N VAL A 168 29.84 7.16 -17.06
CA VAL A 168 31.27 7.51 -16.92
C VAL A 168 32.19 6.43 -17.51
N HIS A 169 31.81 5.15 -17.43
CA HIS A 169 32.66 4.04 -17.89
C HIS A 169 31.89 3.09 -18.81
N LEU A 170 31.75 3.48 -20.08
CA LEU A 170 31.13 2.65 -21.11
C LEU A 170 32.03 1.45 -21.46
N GLY A 171 31.48 0.23 -21.36
CA GLY A 171 32.09 -0.97 -21.96
C GLY A 171 33.19 -1.69 -21.17
N THR A 172 33.49 -1.30 -19.93
CA THR A 172 34.43 -2.04 -19.07
C THR A 172 33.76 -3.17 -18.28
N SER A 173 34.42 -4.32 -18.15
CA SER A 173 33.95 -5.46 -17.33
C SER A 173 33.69 -5.08 -15.86
N SER A 174 34.41 -4.07 -15.34
CA SER A 174 34.17 -3.50 -14.01
C SER A 174 32.78 -2.87 -13.88
N THR A 175 32.35 -2.11 -14.90
CA THR A 175 31.03 -1.47 -14.98
C THR A 175 29.91 -2.51 -14.89
N GLY A 176 30.04 -3.61 -15.63
CA GLY A 176 29.08 -4.70 -15.63
C GLY A 176 28.91 -5.34 -14.25
N LYS A 177 30.01 -5.63 -13.55
CA LYS A 177 29.99 -6.20 -12.19
C LYS A 177 29.34 -5.24 -11.17
N SER A 178 29.60 -3.93 -11.28
CA SER A 178 28.97 -2.92 -10.43
C SER A 178 27.46 -2.84 -10.65
N ILE A 179 26.99 -2.91 -11.91
CA ILE A 179 25.56 -2.92 -12.24
C ILE A 179 24.86 -4.14 -11.64
N VAL A 180 25.47 -5.33 -11.75
CA VAL A 180 24.94 -6.57 -11.16
C VAL A 180 24.83 -6.45 -9.63
N GLY A 181 25.92 -6.03 -8.96
CA GLY A 181 25.94 -5.86 -7.51
C GLY A 181 24.89 -4.87 -6.99
N LEU A 182 24.76 -3.72 -7.66
CA LEU A 182 23.75 -2.71 -7.31
C LEU A 182 22.32 -3.18 -7.59
N SER A 183 22.12 -3.99 -8.63
CA SER A 183 20.82 -4.60 -8.94
C SER A 183 20.38 -5.60 -7.87
N ILE A 184 21.32 -6.33 -7.27
CA ILE A 184 21.06 -7.22 -6.13
C ILE A 184 20.64 -6.41 -4.90
N ILE A 185 21.37 -5.32 -4.59
CA ILE A 185 21.04 -4.43 -3.46
C ILE A 185 19.66 -3.80 -3.66
N PHE A 186 19.36 -3.32 -4.87
CA PHE A 186 18.02 -2.84 -5.21
C PHE A 186 16.98 -3.92 -4.97
N ASN A 187 17.20 -5.15 -5.46
CA ASN A 187 16.22 -6.21 -5.37
C ASN A 187 15.93 -6.60 -3.92
N PHE A 188 16.97 -6.66 -3.09
CA PHE A 188 16.87 -6.89 -1.67
C PHE A 188 16.05 -5.80 -0.97
N ALA A 189 16.34 -4.52 -1.23
CA ALA A 189 15.62 -3.39 -0.65
C ALA A 189 14.16 -3.34 -1.12
N TYR A 190 13.90 -3.55 -2.41
CA TYR A 190 12.55 -3.50 -2.96
C TYR A 190 11.66 -4.64 -2.44
N ASN A 191 12.11 -5.89 -2.56
CA ASN A 191 11.32 -7.05 -2.12
C ASN A 191 11.18 -7.07 -0.60
N GLY A 192 12.24 -6.73 0.11
CA GLY A 192 12.29 -6.74 1.55
C GLY A 192 11.55 -5.59 2.24
N MET A 193 11.60 -4.38 1.67
CA MET A 193 11.19 -3.13 2.35
C MET A 193 10.09 -2.34 1.64
N ILE A 194 9.83 -2.54 0.35
CA ILE A 194 8.80 -1.78 -0.39
C ILE A 194 7.59 -2.66 -0.68
N SER A 195 7.80 -3.80 -1.35
CA SER A 195 6.73 -4.61 -1.92
C SER A 195 5.70 -5.04 -0.87
N THR A 196 6.14 -5.69 0.21
CA THR A 196 5.24 -6.21 1.25
C THR A 196 4.48 -5.10 1.97
N TYR A 197 5.15 -4.00 2.30
CA TYR A 197 4.58 -2.94 3.14
C TYR A 197 3.67 -1.98 2.38
N ALA A 198 3.89 -1.77 1.09
CA ALA A 198 3.01 -0.97 0.24
C ALA A 198 1.59 -1.56 0.25
N TRP A 199 1.47 -2.87 0.07
CA TRP A 199 0.19 -3.58 0.06
C TRP A 199 -0.46 -3.68 1.45
N VAL A 200 0.32 -3.99 2.49
CA VAL A 200 -0.18 -4.03 3.86
C VAL A 200 -0.70 -2.66 4.29
N SER A 201 0.05 -1.59 4.04
CA SER A 201 -0.39 -0.23 4.37
C SER A 201 -1.62 0.17 3.56
N GLY A 202 -1.65 -0.14 2.25
CA GLY A 202 -2.80 0.13 1.40
C GLY A 202 -4.09 -0.54 1.88
N GLY A 203 -3.99 -1.72 2.50
CA GLY A 203 -5.13 -2.50 2.97
C GLY A 203 -5.57 -2.25 4.42
N GLU A 204 -4.77 -1.59 5.25
CA GLU A 204 -5.07 -1.28 6.66
C GLU A 204 -5.57 0.16 6.89
N LEU A 205 -5.26 1.08 5.98
CA LEU A 205 -5.70 2.49 6.06
C LEU A 205 -7.18 2.74 5.69
N PRO A 206 -7.84 1.95 4.81
CA PRO A 206 -9.24 2.16 4.48
C PRO A 206 -10.18 1.87 5.66
N SER A 207 -11.27 2.63 5.77
CA SER A 207 -12.40 2.26 6.64
C SER A 207 -12.93 0.88 6.26
N GLN A 208 -13.34 0.07 7.25
CA GLN A 208 -13.95 -1.24 6.99
C GLN A 208 -15.11 -1.16 5.98
N ARG A 209 -15.93 -0.11 6.07
CA ARG A 209 -17.06 0.16 5.17
C ARG A 209 -16.66 0.37 3.71
N LEU A 210 -15.54 1.04 3.48
CA LEU A 210 -15.04 1.44 2.14
C LEU A 210 -13.82 0.64 1.72
N ARG A 211 -13.49 -0.44 2.43
CA ARG A 211 -12.21 -1.15 2.29
C ARG A 211 -12.02 -1.72 0.89
N SER A 212 -13.02 -2.44 0.40
CA SER A 212 -12.96 -3.08 -0.93
C SER A 212 -12.85 -2.04 -2.05
N TYR A 213 -13.63 -0.95 -1.98
CA TYR A 213 -13.60 0.12 -2.99
C TYR A 213 -12.28 0.90 -2.96
N THR A 214 -11.81 1.27 -1.78
CA THR A 214 -10.56 2.04 -1.60
C THR A 214 -9.34 1.24 -1.99
N PHE A 215 -9.26 -0.01 -1.54
CA PHE A 215 -8.16 -0.89 -1.89
C PHE A 215 -8.19 -1.27 -3.37
N GLY A 216 -9.39 -1.51 -3.93
CA GLY A 216 -9.56 -1.75 -5.36
C GLY A 216 -9.10 -0.57 -6.22
N LEU A 217 -9.44 0.67 -5.84
CA LEU A 217 -8.96 1.88 -6.50
C LEU A 217 -7.44 2.05 -6.37
N ALA A 218 -6.89 1.83 -5.16
CA ALA A 218 -5.45 1.90 -4.92
C ALA A 218 -4.69 0.88 -5.76
N ALA A 219 -5.19 -0.35 -5.86
CA ALA A 219 -4.65 -1.40 -6.71
C ALA A 219 -4.75 -1.02 -8.19
N ALA A 220 -5.90 -0.53 -8.65
CA ALA A 220 -6.10 -0.11 -10.04
C ALA A 220 -5.11 1.00 -10.44
N ILE A 221 -4.95 2.04 -9.61
CA ILE A 221 -3.99 3.13 -9.86
C ILE A 221 -2.55 2.60 -9.80
N GLY A 222 -2.25 1.72 -8.84
CA GLY A 222 -0.94 1.06 -8.73
C GLY A 222 -0.58 0.27 -10.00
N PHE A 223 -1.50 -0.55 -10.50
CA PHE A 223 -1.31 -1.33 -11.73
C PHE A 223 -1.33 -0.48 -12.99
N LEU A 224 -2.10 0.61 -13.05
CA LEU A 224 -2.00 1.58 -14.14
C LEU A 224 -0.62 2.23 -14.17
N GLY A 225 -0.06 2.56 -13.00
CA GLY A 225 1.30 3.03 -12.87
C GLY A 225 2.31 1.98 -13.35
N ALA A 226 2.16 0.72 -12.91
CA ALA A 226 3.01 -0.38 -13.36
C ALA A 226 2.96 -0.57 -14.88
N TRP A 227 1.75 -0.60 -15.45
CA TRP A 227 1.53 -0.70 -16.89
C TRP A 227 2.19 0.45 -17.65
N LEU A 228 2.06 1.70 -17.16
CA LEU A 228 2.70 2.85 -17.79
C LEU A 228 4.23 2.70 -17.80
N CYS A 229 4.81 2.23 -16.68
CA CYS A 229 6.26 1.99 -16.57
C CYS A 229 6.73 0.92 -17.56
N THR A 230 6.03 -0.20 -17.63
CA THR A 230 6.36 -1.31 -18.53
C THR A 230 6.15 -0.91 -19.99
N PHE A 231 5.12 -0.12 -20.29
CA PHE A 231 4.84 0.37 -21.64
C PHE A 231 5.90 1.37 -22.12
N THR A 232 6.37 2.28 -21.27
CA THR A 232 7.37 3.28 -21.68
C THR A 232 8.79 2.74 -21.68
N ALA A 233 9.11 1.75 -20.84
CA ALA A 233 10.46 1.22 -20.67
C ALA A 233 11.18 0.84 -22.00
N PRO A 234 10.57 0.09 -22.94
CA PRO A 234 11.21 -0.25 -24.21
C PRO A 234 11.60 0.95 -25.07
N TYR A 235 10.77 2.00 -25.09
CA TYR A 235 11.04 3.21 -25.88
C TYR A 235 12.26 3.98 -25.36
N PHE A 236 12.54 3.93 -24.05
CA PHE A 236 13.71 4.57 -23.46
C PHE A 236 14.98 3.73 -23.64
N ILE A 237 14.88 2.41 -23.59
CA ILE A 237 16.06 1.52 -23.58
C ILE A 237 16.53 1.16 -24.98
N ASN A 238 15.60 0.99 -25.93
CA ASN A 238 15.94 0.46 -27.25
C ASN A 238 16.97 1.37 -27.95
N PRO A 239 18.09 0.80 -28.46
CA PRO A 239 19.08 1.55 -29.23
C PRO A 239 18.53 2.21 -30.50
N ASP A 240 17.44 1.70 -31.08
CA ASP A 240 16.79 2.25 -32.27
C ASP A 240 15.92 3.49 -31.99
N SER A 241 15.67 3.82 -30.72
CA SER A 241 14.87 4.97 -30.29
C SER A 241 15.69 5.98 -29.49
N LEU A 242 15.42 6.13 -28.19
CA LEU A 242 16.08 7.12 -27.33
C LEU A 242 17.47 6.66 -26.87
N ASN A 243 17.77 5.36 -26.91
CA ASN A 243 19.06 4.77 -26.53
C ASN A 243 19.58 5.26 -25.16
N TRP A 244 18.71 5.35 -24.16
CA TRP A 244 19.11 5.74 -22.80
C TRP A 244 19.72 4.57 -22.03
N GLY A 245 19.41 3.31 -22.37
CA GLY A 245 19.92 2.14 -21.67
C GLY A 245 19.71 2.26 -20.13
N PRO A 246 20.72 1.97 -19.30
CA PRO A 246 20.70 2.17 -17.84
C PRO A 246 20.55 3.62 -17.36
N ARG A 247 20.70 4.64 -18.23
CA ARG A 247 20.48 6.06 -17.87
C ARG A 247 19.03 6.34 -17.48
N TYR A 248 18.11 5.43 -17.80
CA TYR A 248 16.73 5.48 -17.34
C TYR A 248 16.60 5.58 -15.81
N GLY A 249 17.61 5.12 -15.05
CA GLY A 249 17.67 5.29 -13.59
C GLY A 249 17.63 6.75 -13.10
N TYR A 250 17.98 7.72 -13.95
CA TYR A 250 17.90 9.15 -13.59
C TYR A 250 16.47 9.65 -13.34
N ILE A 251 15.46 9.02 -13.95
CA ILE A 251 14.04 9.38 -13.75
C ILE A 251 13.54 8.82 -12.41
N TRP A 252 14.02 7.63 -12.03
CA TRP A 252 13.51 6.92 -10.87
C TRP A 252 14.10 7.41 -9.55
N PHE A 253 15.32 7.95 -9.55
CA PHE A 253 15.90 8.57 -8.37
C PHE A 253 15.03 9.71 -7.77
N PRO A 254 14.64 10.76 -8.52
CA PRO A 254 13.78 11.81 -7.98
C PRO A 254 12.38 11.30 -7.63
N SER A 255 11.83 10.36 -8.40
CA SER A 255 10.56 9.69 -8.07
C SER A 255 10.62 8.99 -6.71
N CYS A 256 11.66 8.20 -6.46
CA CYS A 256 11.91 7.54 -5.17
C CYS A 256 12.06 8.54 -4.02
N LEU A 257 12.73 9.67 -4.25
CA LEU A 257 12.96 10.70 -3.24
C LEU A 257 11.66 11.45 -2.87
N VAL A 258 10.84 11.79 -3.87
CA VAL A 258 9.52 12.39 -3.65
C VAL A 258 8.59 11.41 -2.92
N ALA A 259 8.59 10.13 -3.33
CA ALA A 259 7.82 9.09 -2.65
C ALA A 259 8.30 8.90 -1.20
N ALA A 260 9.60 8.86 -0.95
CA ALA A 260 10.16 8.72 0.39
C ALA A 260 9.78 9.91 1.29
N ALA A 261 9.85 11.13 0.76
CA ALA A 261 9.40 12.34 1.46
C ALA A 261 7.90 12.25 1.79
N PHE A 262 7.06 11.89 0.81
CA PHE A 262 5.63 11.75 1.01
C PHE A 262 5.31 10.73 2.12
N ILE A 263 5.93 9.56 2.08
CA ILE A 263 5.77 8.52 3.10
C ILE A 263 6.22 9.04 4.48
N TYR A 264 7.36 9.72 4.54
CA TYR A 264 7.90 10.26 5.79
C TYR A 264 7.01 11.36 6.40
N PHE A 265 6.35 12.21 5.61
CA PHE A 265 5.50 13.28 6.15
C PHE A 265 4.04 12.85 6.36
N PHE A 266 3.45 12.12 5.41
CA PHE A 266 2.01 11.91 5.35
C PHE A 266 1.54 10.52 5.77
N LEU A 267 2.36 9.47 5.64
CA LEU A 267 1.96 8.13 6.06
C LEU A 267 1.96 8.02 7.60
N PRO A 268 0.83 7.66 8.23
CA PRO A 268 0.78 7.37 9.67
C PRO A 268 1.36 5.98 9.96
N GLU A 269 1.89 5.80 11.17
CA GLU A 269 2.31 4.47 11.66
C GLU A 269 1.13 3.80 12.37
N VAL A 270 0.75 2.61 11.90
CA VAL A 270 -0.43 1.85 12.38
C VAL A 270 -0.05 0.48 12.95
N LYS A 271 1.26 0.16 13.05
CA LYS A 271 1.72 -1.12 13.58
C LYS A 271 1.21 -1.36 15.00
N GLY A 272 0.61 -2.54 15.22
CA GLY A 272 0.18 -3.01 16.54
C GLY A 272 -1.15 -2.41 17.02
N ARG A 273 -1.92 -1.80 16.11
CA ARG A 273 -3.25 -1.25 16.39
C ARG A 273 -4.35 -2.11 15.78
N THR A 274 -5.51 -2.15 16.42
CA THR A 274 -6.69 -2.80 15.84
C THR A 274 -7.29 -1.92 14.75
N LEU A 275 -8.11 -2.50 13.85
CA LEU A 275 -8.74 -1.74 12.77
C LEU A 275 -9.68 -0.66 13.33
N GLU A 276 -10.32 -0.94 14.45
CA GLU A 276 -11.23 -0.04 15.17
C GLU A 276 -10.47 1.14 15.78
N GLU A 277 -9.29 0.88 16.36
CA GLU A 277 -8.39 1.94 16.87
C GLU A 277 -7.90 2.85 15.73
N ILE A 278 -7.61 2.28 14.55
CA ILE A 278 -7.21 3.05 13.37
C ILE A 278 -8.36 3.96 12.93
N ASP A 279 -9.58 3.43 12.92
CA ASP A 279 -10.77 4.22 12.59
C ASP A 279 -10.96 5.40 13.55
N GLU A 280 -10.82 5.18 14.86
CA GLU A 280 -10.85 6.21 15.91
C GLU A 280 -9.83 7.35 15.65
N MET A 281 -8.58 6.99 15.35
CA MET A 281 -7.50 7.97 15.13
C MET A 281 -7.75 8.86 13.91
N PHE A 282 -8.33 8.29 12.86
CA PHE A 282 -8.68 9.05 11.66
C PHE A 282 -9.92 9.91 11.85
N GLU A 283 -10.91 9.46 12.64
CA GLU A 283 -12.09 10.27 12.99
C GLU A 283 -11.72 11.52 13.81
N GLN A 284 -10.73 11.39 14.69
CA GLN A 284 -10.16 12.52 15.43
C GLN A 284 -9.24 13.43 14.59
N ARG A 285 -9.10 13.16 13.29
CA ARG A 285 -8.33 13.96 12.32
C ARG A 285 -6.88 14.20 12.76
N LEU A 286 -6.26 13.24 13.44
CA LEU A 286 -4.89 13.39 13.93
C LEU A 286 -3.90 13.59 12.77
N PRO A 287 -2.86 14.43 12.94
CA PRO A 287 -1.76 14.49 11.97
C PRO A 287 -0.96 13.18 12.01
N ALA A 288 -0.39 12.78 10.88
CA ALA A 288 0.28 11.48 10.72
C ALA A 288 1.39 11.18 11.76
N ARG A 289 2.01 12.24 12.32
CA ARG A 289 3.04 12.14 13.36
C ARG A 289 2.50 11.84 14.77
N LYS A 290 1.23 12.17 15.05
CA LYS A 290 0.61 11.97 16.37
C LYS A 290 -0.04 10.60 16.54
N PHE A 291 -0.13 9.81 15.47
CA PHE A 291 -0.66 8.44 15.53
C PHE A 291 0.14 7.54 16.49
N GLU A 292 1.46 7.77 16.60
CA GLU A 292 2.32 6.97 17.48
C GLU A 292 2.01 7.22 18.97
N THR A 293 1.74 8.46 19.37
CA THR A 293 1.58 8.86 20.77
C THR A 293 0.12 8.82 21.25
N TYR A 294 -0.83 8.58 20.34
CA TYR A 294 -2.25 8.58 20.67
C TYR A 294 -2.66 7.32 21.42
N LYS A 295 -3.37 7.49 22.54
CA LYS A 295 -3.97 6.38 23.30
C LYS A 295 -5.45 6.32 22.94
N CYS A 296 -5.85 5.30 22.19
CA CYS A 296 -7.24 5.03 21.86
C CYS A 296 -8.01 4.70 23.13
N VAL A 297 -9.20 5.28 23.27
CA VAL A 297 -10.03 5.16 24.47
C VAL A 297 -11.10 4.07 24.30
N GLY A 298 -11.19 3.50 23.09
CA GLY A 298 -12.12 2.44 22.73
C GLY A 298 -13.45 2.97 22.16
N PRO A 299 -14.23 2.12 21.47
CA PRO A 299 -15.38 2.53 20.67
C PRO A 299 -16.47 3.25 21.48
N ALA A 300 -16.69 2.85 22.74
CA ALA A 300 -17.68 3.47 23.62
C ALA A 300 -17.32 4.91 24.06
N ALA A 301 -16.02 5.20 24.23
CA ALA A 301 -15.55 6.53 24.59
C ALA A 301 -15.50 7.46 23.38
N LEU A 302 -15.27 6.93 22.18
CA LEU A 302 -15.32 7.69 20.92
C LEU A 302 -16.74 8.18 20.62
N GLU A 303 -17.77 7.32 20.75
CA GLU A 303 -19.16 7.78 20.61
C GLU A 303 -19.52 8.88 21.61
N ALA A 304 -19.05 8.77 22.86
CA ALA A 304 -19.26 9.80 23.88
C ALA A 304 -18.53 11.11 23.53
N THR A 305 -17.34 11.03 22.95
CA THR A 305 -16.53 12.19 22.56
C THR A 305 -17.08 12.87 21.30
N LEU A 306 -17.54 12.09 20.30
CA LEU A 306 -18.22 12.60 19.11
C LEU A 306 -19.58 13.20 19.44
N LYS A 307 -20.34 12.60 20.36
CA LYS A 307 -21.58 13.20 20.89
C LYS A 307 -21.28 14.52 21.59
N LYS A 308 -20.24 14.60 22.44
CA LYS A 308 -19.80 15.85 23.08
C LYS A 308 -19.39 16.91 22.05
N GLY A 309 -18.56 16.57 21.07
CA GLY A 309 -18.13 17.53 20.03
C GLY A 309 -19.29 18.05 19.18
N LYS A 310 -20.23 17.18 18.78
CA LYS A 310 -21.46 17.60 18.07
C LYS A 310 -22.40 18.43 18.94
N LEU A 311 -22.44 18.17 20.25
CA LEU A 311 -23.18 18.98 21.23
C LEU A 311 -22.54 20.35 21.40
N GLU A 312 -21.22 20.44 21.55
CA GLU A 312 -20.48 21.70 21.67
C GLU A 312 -20.59 22.55 20.39
N GLU A 313 -20.51 21.93 19.20
CA GLU A 313 -20.69 22.65 17.93
C GLU A 313 -22.13 23.16 17.74
N LYS A 314 -23.15 22.40 18.21
CA LYS A 314 -24.55 22.85 18.24
C LYS A 314 -24.77 23.98 19.26
N VAL A 315 -24.17 23.90 20.44
CA VAL A 315 -24.27 24.94 21.48
C VAL A 315 -23.59 26.22 21.01
N TYR A 316 -22.41 26.12 20.40
CA TYR A 316 -21.70 27.25 19.81
C TYR A 316 -22.51 27.91 18.68
N ARG A 317 -23.11 27.12 17.78
CA ARG A 317 -23.99 27.66 16.72
C ARG A 317 -25.22 28.37 17.29
N ARG A 318 -25.84 27.84 18.34
CA ARG A 318 -26.99 28.45 19.02
C ARG A 318 -26.63 29.79 19.67
N HIS A 319 -25.50 29.85 20.38
CA HIS A 319 -25.02 31.11 20.94
C HIS A 319 -24.61 32.14 19.88
N SER A 320 -24.09 31.68 18.73
CA SER A 320 -23.80 32.58 17.60
C SER A 320 -25.07 33.12 16.92
N SER A 321 -26.15 32.34 16.85
CA SER A 321 -27.43 32.81 16.29
C SER A 321 -28.19 33.72 17.25
N ASP A 322 -28.12 33.46 18.55
CA ASP A 322 -28.78 34.28 19.57
C ASP A 322 -28.08 35.63 19.74
N SER A 323 -26.74 35.67 19.64
CA SER A 323 -25.98 36.93 19.63
C SER A 323 -26.22 37.76 18.36
N GLN A 324 -26.39 37.13 17.20
CA GLN A 324 -26.79 37.85 15.97
C GLN A 324 -28.19 38.43 16.05
N LYS A 325 -29.17 37.71 16.63
CA LYS A 325 -30.53 38.22 16.86
C LYS A 325 -30.61 39.37 17.86
N ALA A 326 -29.88 39.28 18.97
CA ALA A 326 -29.78 40.36 19.95
C ALA A 326 -29.12 41.62 19.37
N THR A 327 -28.24 41.47 18.36
CA THR A 327 -27.62 42.60 17.68
C THR A 327 -28.58 43.25 16.67
N SER A 328 -29.49 42.49 16.03
CA SER A 328 -30.51 43.06 15.14
C SER A 328 -31.65 43.76 15.89
N GLU A 329 -32.10 43.23 17.03
CA GLU A 329 -33.17 43.87 17.83
C GLU A 329 -32.70 45.20 18.45
N ASN A 330 -31.44 45.30 18.88
CA ASN A 330 -30.86 46.56 19.38
C ASN A 330 -30.65 47.65 18.30
N VAL A 331 -30.72 47.28 17.01
CA VAL A 331 -30.64 48.23 15.89
C VAL A 331 -32.04 48.72 15.49
N GLU A 332 -33.08 47.90 15.62
CA GLU A 332 -34.47 48.32 15.40
C GLU A 332 -35.01 49.23 16.53
N GLU A 333 -34.55 49.05 17.77
CA GLU A 333 -34.97 49.91 18.91
C GLU A 333 -34.30 51.32 18.91
N LYS A 334 -33.38 51.57 17.97
CA LYS A 334 -32.66 52.84 17.80
C LYS A 334 -33.00 53.59 16.50
N SER A 335 -33.98 53.12 15.74
CA SER A 335 -34.55 53.80 14.56
C SER A 335 -35.88 54.48 14.89
#